data_AF-C1E459-F1
#
_entry.id   AF-C1E459-F1
#
_cell.length_a   1.000
_cell.length_b   1.000
_cell.length_c   1.000
_cell.angle_alpha   90.00
_cell.angle_beta   90.00
_cell.angle_gamma   90.00
#
_symmetry.space_group_name_H-M   'P 1'
#
loop_
_entity.id
_entity.type
_entity.pdbx_description
1 polymer ?
#
loop_
_entity_poly.entity_id
_entity_poly.type
_entity_poly.pdbx_seq_one_letter_code
_entity_poly.pdbx_strand_id
1 'polypeptide(L)'
;MTSMTRASLVVFIATVTFMSWPPAVDACNCRVDCVMGTWGEWSACSCLGKRYRERVITTQAACGGTACGALTEWDNTCVAVCPPPPSPPPPPLQPLPPPPAELPSPPAELPPPPAEFPPPPVEPSPPPIPPSKKSMPSQSSGDVSHSSWAPVGAALATSLSLLAALFPG
;
A
#
# COMPACT_ATOMS: atom_id res chain seq x y z
N MET A 1 5.59 64.39 14.59
CA MET A 1 5.24 63.35 13.59
C MET A 1 6.48 63.09 12.75
N THR A 2 7.38 62.23 13.22
CA THR A 2 8.67 62.00 12.58
C THR A 2 8.45 61.10 11.36
N SER A 3 8.64 61.65 10.17
CA SER A 3 8.55 60.94 8.89
C SER A 3 9.62 59.85 8.86
N MET A 4 9.24 58.60 9.11
CA MET A 4 10.12 57.45 8.94
C MET A 4 10.24 57.18 7.43
N THR A 5 11.40 57.51 6.87
CA THR A 5 11.76 57.13 5.50
C THR A 5 11.65 55.61 5.36
N ARG A 6 11.24 55.11 4.17
CA ARG A 6 11.13 53.65 3.90
C ARG A 6 12.38 52.88 4.30
N ALA A 7 13.55 53.50 4.19
CA ALA A 7 14.83 52.94 4.65
C ALA A 7 14.87 52.73 6.18
N SER A 8 14.40 53.69 6.97
CA SER A 8 14.36 53.59 8.44
C SER A 8 13.37 52.54 8.93
N LEU A 9 12.24 52.33 8.24
CA LEU A 9 11.27 51.28 8.58
C LEU A 9 11.84 49.88 8.28
N VAL A 10 12.57 49.70 7.18
CA VAL A 10 13.22 48.42 6.82
C VAL A 10 14.33 48.07 7.81
N VAL A 11 15.12 49.06 8.24
CA VAL A 11 16.15 48.87 9.27
C VAL A 11 15.50 48.54 10.63
N PHE A 12 14.43 49.22 11.01
CA PHE A 12 13.70 48.92 12.25
C PHE A 12 13.08 47.51 12.22
N ILE A 13 12.39 47.14 11.14
CA ILE A 13 11.81 45.79 11.00
C ILE A 13 12.91 44.75 11.02
N ALA A 14 14.02 44.95 10.30
CA ALA A 14 15.14 44.02 10.29
C ALA A 14 15.75 43.87 11.69
N THR A 15 15.93 44.94 12.46
CA THR A 15 16.49 44.84 13.82
C THR A 15 15.50 44.29 14.84
N VAL A 16 14.20 44.62 14.77
CA VAL A 16 13.19 44.10 15.70
C VAL A 16 12.79 42.65 15.41
N THR A 17 12.86 42.20 14.14
CA THR A 17 12.62 40.79 13.77
C THR A 17 13.89 39.93 13.87
N PHE A 18 15.10 40.46 13.68
CA PHE A 18 16.35 39.71 13.94
C PHE A 18 16.64 39.48 15.43
N MET A 19 16.24 40.40 16.33
CA MET A 19 16.53 40.25 17.77
C MET A 19 15.48 39.43 18.54
N SER A 20 14.32 39.11 17.94
CA SER A 20 13.20 38.44 18.64
C SER A 20 12.88 37.03 18.16
N TRP A 21 13.67 36.43 17.26
CA TRP A 21 13.45 35.03 16.89
C TRP A 21 14.80 34.32 16.76
N PRO A 22 15.39 33.82 17.86
CA PRO A 22 16.33 32.72 17.71
C PRO A 22 15.56 31.59 17.02
N PRO A 23 15.96 31.09 15.83
CA PRO A 23 15.40 29.84 15.36
C PRO A 23 15.60 28.88 16.52
N ALA A 24 14.52 28.28 17.02
CA ALA A 24 14.60 27.27 18.07
C ALA A 24 15.41 26.11 17.49
N VAL A 25 16.74 26.25 17.54
CA VAL A 25 17.68 25.17 17.37
C VAL A 25 17.46 24.38 18.64
N ASP A 26 16.61 23.37 18.52
CA ASP A 26 16.38 22.36 19.54
C ASP A 26 17.76 21.77 19.83
N ALA A 27 18.46 22.36 20.80
CA ALA A 27 19.84 22.06 21.17
C ALA A 27 19.86 20.76 21.96
N CYS A 28 19.28 19.73 21.35
CA CYS A 28 19.32 18.41 21.90
C CYS A 28 20.50 17.68 21.27
N ASN A 29 21.54 17.54 22.11
CA ASN A 29 22.83 16.96 21.76
C ASN A 29 22.77 15.44 21.46
N CYS A 30 21.59 14.83 21.58
CA CYS A 30 21.38 13.40 21.39
C CYS A 30 20.22 13.18 20.41
N ARG A 31 20.50 13.18 19.11
CA ARG A 31 19.53 12.78 18.09
C ARG A 31 19.16 11.31 18.32
N VAL A 32 17.88 11.02 18.58
CA VAL A 32 17.38 9.66 18.79
C VAL A 32 16.37 9.35 17.70
N ASP A 33 16.69 8.39 16.85
CA ASP A 33 15.75 7.87 15.86
C ASP A 33 14.70 6.98 16.52
N CYS A 34 13.49 6.98 15.95
CA CYS A 34 12.47 6.06 16.42
C CYS A 34 12.86 4.61 16.15
N VAL A 35 12.78 3.78 17.19
CA VAL A 35 12.95 2.33 17.09
C VAL A 35 11.59 1.69 17.30
N MET A 36 11.13 0.93 16.31
CA MET A 36 9.89 0.16 16.38
C MET A 36 10.22 -1.29 16.73
N GLY A 37 9.40 -1.89 17.58
CA GLY A 37 9.48 -3.29 17.96
C GLY A 37 9.06 -4.23 16.82
N THR A 38 9.10 -5.53 17.12
CA THR A 38 8.66 -6.57 16.19
C THR A 38 7.16 -6.48 15.95
N TRP A 39 6.74 -6.89 14.75
CA TRP A 39 5.34 -7.07 14.44
C TRP A 39 4.73 -8.18 15.30
N GLY A 40 3.52 -7.93 15.80
CA GLY A 40 2.67 -8.96 16.37
C GLY A 40 2.11 -9.90 15.29
N GLU A 41 1.40 -10.91 15.76
CA GLU A 41 0.67 -11.84 14.91
C GLU A 41 -0.43 -11.13 14.12
N TRP A 42 -0.76 -11.70 12.96
CA TRP A 42 -1.90 -11.24 12.17
C TRP A 42 -3.21 -11.58 12.88
N SER A 43 -4.16 -10.64 12.85
CA SER A 43 -5.53 -10.87 13.28
C SER A 43 -6.19 -11.98 12.45
N ALA A 44 -7.28 -12.53 12.97
CA ALA A 44 -8.17 -13.37 12.18
C ALA A 44 -8.65 -12.59 10.94
N CYS A 45 -8.84 -13.32 9.83
CA CYS A 45 -9.38 -12.73 8.62
C CYS A 45 -10.86 -12.41 8.81
N SER A 46 -11.24 -11.16 8.56
CA SER A 46 -12.64 -10.74 8.54
C SER A 46 -13.37 -11.31 7.32
N CYS A 47 -14.70 -11.37 7.38
CA CYS A 47 -15.54 -11.77 6.24
C CYS A 47 -15.43 -10.87 5.01
N LEU A 48 -14.76 -9.72 5.14
CA LEU A 48 -14.45 -8.83 4.04
C LEU A 48 -13.08 -9.11 3.41
N GLY A 49 -12.42 -10.21 3.79
CA GLY A 49 -11.09 -10.58 3.29
C GLY A 49 -9.97 -9.68 3.84
N LYS A 50 -10.17 -9.05 5.00
CA LYS A 50 -9.20 -8.13 5.61
C LYS A 50 -8.70 -8.63 6.95
N ARG A 51 -7.41 -8.48 7.20
CA ARG A 51 -6.79 -8.67 8.52
C ARG A 51 -5.76 -7.57 8.79
N TYR A 52 -5.39 -7.39 10.04
CA TYR A 52 -4.40 -6.41 10.45
C TYR A 52 -3.40 -6.98 11.44
N ARG A 53 -2.25 -6.33 11.58
CA ARG A 53 -1.30 -6.59 12.67
C ARG A 53 -0.75 -5.28 13.20
N GLU A 54 -0.25 -5.32 14.42
CA GLU A 54 0.26 -4.14 15.11
C GLU A 54 1.68 -4.37 15.63
N ARG A 55 2.45 -3.28 15.77
CA ARG A 55 3.74 -3.25 16.45
C ARG A 55 3.82 -2.04 17.36
N VAL A 56 4.67 -2.14 18.38
CA VAL A 56 4.88 -1.07 19.35
C VAL A 56 6.12 -0.25 19.04
N ILE A 57 6.18 0.96 19.56
CA ILE A 57 7.41 1.78 19.54
C ILE A 57 8.24 1.40 20.77
N THR A 58 9.49 1.00 20.55
CA THR A 58 10.44 0.70 21.62
C THR A 58 11.18 1.95 22.08
N THR A 59 11.50 2.86 21.15
CA THR A 59 12.16 4.13 21.44
C THR A 59 11.51 5.24 20.63
N GLN A 60 11.05 6.30 21.29
CA GLN A 60 10.44 7.44 20.62
C GLN A 60 11.51 8.33 19.96
N ALA A 61 11.20 8.90 18.79
CA ALA A 61 12.06 9.88 18.16
C ALA A 61 12.20 11.13 19.03
N ALA A 62 13.43 11.64 19.15
CA ALA A 62 13.72 12.89 19.84
C ALA A 62 14.74 13.70 19.04
N CYS A 63 14.73 15.02 19.24
CA CYS A 63 15.87 15.88 18.88
C CYS A 63 16.15 15.92 17.37
N GLY A 64 15.11 16.04 16.56
CA GLY A 64 15.20 15.95 15.10
C GLY A 64 15.49 14.54 14.57
N GLY A 65 15.33 13.52 15.42
CA GLY A 65 15.36 12.11 15.05
C GLY A 65 14.26 11.71 14.07
N THR A 66 14.47 10.60 13.37
CA THR A 66 13.52 10.10 12.36
C THR A 66 12.25 9.62 13.07
N ALA A 67 11.10 10.17 12.66
CA ALA A 67 9.81 9.78 13.19
C ALA A 67 9.49 8.29 12.94
N CYS A 68 8.67 7.70 13.80
CA CYS A 68 8.22 6.33 13.65
C CYS A 68 7.38 6.16 12.38
N GLY A 69 7.49 4.99 11.74
CA GLY A 69 6.60 4.61 10.64
C GLY A 69 5.23 4.15 11.14
N ALA A 70 4.48 3.49 10.24
CA ALA A 70 3.19 2.91 10.60
C ALA A 70 3.32 1.83 11.68
N LEU A 71 2.43 1.89 12.67
CA LEU A 71 2.32 0.90 13.75
C LEU A 71 1.29 -0.20 13.45
N THR A 72 0.46 0.01 12.45
CA THR A 72 -0.57 -0.92 12.01
C THR A 72 -0.37 -1.23 10.53
N GLU A 73 -0.48 -2.51 10.18
CA GLU A 73 -0.40 -2.97 8.80
C GLU A 73 -1.67 -3.76 8.46
N TRP A 74 -2.16 -3.61 7.22
CA TRP A 74 -3.36 -4.25 6.71
C TRP A 74 -3.03 -5.20 5.57
N ASP A 75 -3.69 -6.35 5.56
CA ASP A 75 -3.61 -7.33 4.48
C ASP A 75 -5.03 -7.67 3.99
N ASN A 76 -5.21 -7.57 2.67
CA ASN A 76 -6.48 -7.82 1.97
C ASN A 76 -6.46 -9.13 1.16
N THR A 77 -5.43 -9.96 1.32
CA THR A 77 -5.24 -11.22 0.58
C THR A 77 -5.68 -12.46 1.37
N CYS A 78 -6.12 -12.28 2.61
CA CYS A 78 -6.57 -13.39 3.43
C CYS A 78 -7.94 -13.90 2.97
N VAL A 79 -8.15 -15.22 3.08
CA VAL A 79 -9.44 -15.87 2.77
C VAL A 79 -10.11 -16.23 4.07
N ALA A 80 -11.25 -15.60 4.37
CA ALA A 80 -12.08 -15.94 5.52
C ALA A 80 -13.16 -16.95 5.14
N VAL A 81 -13.39 -17.92 6.03
CA VAL A 81 -14.57 -18.80 5.98
C VAL A 81 -15.64 -18.12 6.82
N CYS A 82 -16.73 -17.70 6.20
CA CYS A 82 -17.80 -16.98 6.88
C CYS A 82 -19.12 -17.75 6.82
N PRO A 83 -19.94 -17.63 7.88
CA PRO A 83 -21.28 -18.19 7.85
C PRO A 83 -22.10 -17.49 6.76
N PRO A 84 -23.04 -18.20 6.11
CA PRO A 84 -23.93 -17.58 5.15
C PRO A 84 -24.76 -16.48 5.82
N PRO A 85 -25.11 -15.40 5.08
CA PRO A 85 -26.01 -14.38 5.62
C PRO A 85 -27.37 -14.99 5.98
N PRO A 86 -28.09 -14.43 6.96
CA PRO A 86 -29.44 -14.87 7.29
C PRO A 86 -30.35 -14.70 6.06
N SER A 87 -31.23 -15.68 5.82
CA SER A 87 -32.20 -15.62 4.74
C SER A 87 -33.14 -14.41 4.92
N PRO A 88 -33.48 -13.67 3.85
CA PRO A 88 -34.47 -12.61 3.94
C PRO A 88 -35.84 -13.17 4.35
N PRO A 89 -36.69 -12.36 5.01
CA PRO A 89 -38.05 -12.78 5.30
C PRO A 89 -38.81 -13.09 4.00
N PRO A 90 -39.76 -14.04 4.02
CA PRO A 90 -40.58 -14.33 2.86
C PRO A 90 -41.38 -13.08 2.45
N PRO A 91 -41.61 -12.88 1.13
CA PRO A 91 -42.49 -11.80 0.69
C PRO A 91 -43.92 -12.03 1.21
N PRO A 92 -44.72 -10.97 1.38
CA PRO A 92 -46.14 -11.10 1.69
C PRO A 92 -46.81 -12.04 0.68
N LEU A 93 -47.60 -13.00 1.17
CA LEU A 93 -48.36 -13.91 0.30
C LEU A 93 -49.27 -13.09 -0.61
N GLN A 94 -48.98 -13.08 -1.91
CA GLN A 94 -49.89 -12.52 -2.90
C GLN A 94 -51.02 -13.53 -3.18
N PRO A 95 -52.24 -13.08 -3.53
CA PRO A 95 -53.29 -13.98 -3.97
C PRO A 95 -52.79 -14.85 -5.12
N LEU A 96 -52.96 -16.17 -4.99
CA LEU A 96 -52.64 -17.12 -6.04
C LEU A 96 -53.40 -16.71 -7.32
N PRO A 97 -52.74 -16.70 -8.50
CA PRO A 97 -53.48 -16.51 -9.75
C PRO A 97 -54.54 -17.62 -9.88
N PRO A 98 -55.68 -17.33 -10.52
CA PRO A 98 -56.69 -18.34 -10.78
C PRO A 98 -56.06 -19.50 -11.58
N PRO A 99 -56.48 -20.76 -11.33
CA PRO A 99 -55.97 -21.88 -12.10
C PRO A 99 -56.19 -21.62 -13.59
N PRO A 100 -55.25 -22.01 -14.47
CA PRO A 100 -55.47 -21.94 -15.91
C PRO A 100 -56.76 -22.68 -16.25
N ALA A 101 -57.58 -22.11 -17.14
CA ALA A 101 -58.67 -22.85 -17.75
C ALA A 101 -58.08 -24.15 -18.33
N GLU A 102 -58.68 -25.27 -17.95
CA GLU A 102 -58.20 -26.64 -18.20
C GLU A 102 -57.63 -26.76 -19.63
N LEU A 103 -56.32 -26.98 -19.74
CA LEU A 103 -55.73 -27.37 -21.02
C LEU A 103 -56.42 -28.67 -21.45
N PRO A 104 -56.80 -28.82 -22.73
CA PRO A 104 -57.35 -30.08 -23.22
C PRO A 104 -56.38 -31.21 -22.89
N SER A 105 -56.90 -32.29 -22.30
CA SER A 105 -56.15 -33.48 -21.90
C SER A 105 -55.19 -33.89 -23.02
N PRO A 106 -53.90 -34.18 -22.74
CA PRO A 106 -53.00 -34.67 -23.77
C PRO A 106 -53.57 -35.98 -24.35
N PRO A 107 -53.51 -36.18 -25.67
CA PRO A 107 -53.89 -37.46 -26.27
C PRO A 107 -53.02 -38.57 -25.67
N ALA A 108 -53.64 -39.74 -25.48
CA ALA A 108 -53.02 -40.91 -24.87
C ALA A 108 -51.63 -41.20 -25.46
N GLU A 109 -50.67 -41.38 -24.53
CA GLU A 109 -49.27 -41.78 -24.66
C GLU A 109 -48.88 -42.37 -26.04
N LEU A 110 -47.95 -41.70 -26.74
CA LEU A 110 -47.18 -42.33 -27.82
C LEU A 110 -46.41 -43.54 -27.26
N PRO A 111 -46.26 -44.65 -28.02
CA PRO A 111 -45.50 -45.80 -27.56
C PRO A 111 -44.07 -45.39 -27.17
N PRO A 112 -43.49 -46.00 -26.10
CA PRO A 112 -42.15 -45.63 -25.66
C PRO A 112 -41.13 -45.86 -26.78
N PRO A 113 -40.14 -44.95 -26.94
CA PRO A 113 -39.07 -45.17 -27.91
C PRO A 113 -38.31 -46.46 -27.57
N PRO A 114 -37.77 -47.17 -28.57
CA PRO A 114 -36.95 -48.35 -28.34
C PRO A 114 -35.75 -48.00 -27.45
N ALA A 115 -35.43 -48.91 -26.53
CA ALA A 115 -34.42 -48.74 -25.49
C ALA A 115 -33.11 -48.13 -26.02
N GLU A 116 -32.66 -47.11 -25.31
CA GLU A 116 -31.44 -46.33 -25.51
C GLU A 116 -30.21 -47.21 -25.79
N PHE A 117 -29.38 -46.77 -26.73
CA PHE A 117 -28.05 -47.34 -26.98
C PHE A 117 -27.22 -47.40 -25.68
N PRO A 118 -26.39 -48.43 -25.47
CA PRO A 118 -25.56 -48.54 -24.27
C PRO A 118 -24.64 -47.32 -24.15
N PRO A 119 -24.40 -46.81 -22.92
CA PRO A 119 -23.52 -45.67 -22.72
C PRO A 119 -22.11 -45.99 -23.23
N PRO A 120 -21.39 -44.99 -23.78
CA PRO A 120 -20.00 -45.18 -24.18
C PRO A 120 -19.13 -45.56 -22.98
N PRO A 121 -18.00 -46.26 -23.20
CA PRO A 121 -17.10 -46.64 -22.12
C PRO A 121 -16.68 -45.42 -21.29
N VAL A 122 -16.76 -45.54 -19.95
CA VAL A 122 -16.29 -44.52 -19.01
C VAL A 122 -14.78 -44.41 -19.16
N GLU A 123 -14.31 -43.29 -19.71
CA GLU A 123 -12.88 -42.96 -19.78
C GLU A 123 -12.36 -42.64 -18.36
N PRO A 124 -11.21 -43.17 -17.93
CA PRO A 124 -10.70 -42.97 -16.58
C PRO A 124 -10.39 -41.50 -16.30
N SER A 125 -10.81 -41.03 -15.13
CA SER A 125 -10.59 -39.66 -14.67
C SER A 125 -9.09 -39.31 -14.63
N PRO A 126 -8.70 -38.06 -14.99
CA PRO A 126 -7.31 -37.64 -14.90
C PRO A 126 -6.82 -37.66 -13.45
N PRO A 127 -5.52 -37.94 -13.21
CA PRO A 127 -4.96 -38.00 -11.86
C PRO A 127 -5.05 -36.63 -11.17
N PRO A 128 -5.12 -36.61 -9.82
CA PRO A 128 -5.20 -35.37 -9.06
C PRO A 128 -3.97 -34.50 -9.32
N ILE A 129 -4.22 -33.21 -9.61
CA ILE A 129 -3.18 -32.20 -9.78
C ILE A 129 -2.40 -32.09 -8.45
N PRO A 130 -1.06 -32.20 -8.46
CA PRO A 130 -0.27 -32.05 -7.24
C PRO A 130 -0.45 -30.65 -6.65
N PRO A 131 -0.38 -30.49 -5.31
CA PRO A 131 -0.52 -29.18 -4.69
C PRO A 131 0.55 -28.24 -5.22
N SER A 132 0.12 -27.12 -5.81
CA SER A 132 0.98 -26.00 -6.15
C SER A 132 1.80 -25.63 -4.93
N LYS A 133 3.11 -25.89 -4.97
CA LYS A 133 4.06 -25.37 -3.98
C LYS A 133 3.77 -23.87 -3.86
N LYS A 134 3.44 -23.40 -2.65
CA LYS A 134 3.48 -21.97 -2.32
C LYS A 134 4.82 -21.47 -2.83
N SER A 135 4.80 -20.64 -3.87
CA SER A 135 5.96 -19.86 -4.26
C SER A 135 6.41 -19.12 -3.01
N MET A 136 7.52 -19.58 -2.43
CA MET A 136 8.36 -18.70 -1.65
C MET A 136 8.59 -17.46 -2.51
N PRO A 137 8.56 -16.24 -1.94
CA PRO A 137 8.95 -15.07 -2.70
C PRO A 137 10.39 -15.32 -3.15
N SER A 138 10.55 -15.51 -4.46
CA SER A 138 11.83 -15.41 -5.13
C SER A 138 12.40 -14.08 -4.66
N GLN A 139 13.53 -14.12 -3.94
CA GLN A 139 14.39 -12.96 -3.86
C GLN A 139 14.88 -12.73 -5.29
N SER A 140 14.09 -11.96 -6.05
CA SER A 140 14.64 -11.26 -7.18
C SER A 140 15.61 -10.25 -6.58
N SER A 141 16.88 -10.63 -6.59
CA SER A 141 18.00 -9.72 -6.73
C SER A 141 17.71 -8.84 -7.94
N GLY A 142 16.86 -7.83 -7.75
CA GLY A 142 16.73 -6.73 -8.67
C GLY A 142 17.95 -5.87 -8.43
N ASP A 143 18.89 -5.93 -9.38
CA ASP A 143 19.98 -5.00 -9.52
C ASP A 143 19.57 -3.61 -9.06
N VAL A 144 20.19 -3.14 -7.97
CA VAL A 144 20.25 -1.71 -7.67
C VAL A 144 20.99 -1.09 -8.83
N SER A 145 20.22 -0.59 -9.79
CA SER A 145 20.71 0.35 -10.79
C SER A 145 21.17 1.57 -10.00
N HIS A 146 22.45 1.57 -9.62
CA HIS A 146 23.13 2.75 -9.14
C HIS A 146 23.10 3.75 -10.28
N SER A 147 22.12 4.65 -10.27
CA SER A 147 22.23 5.94 -10.92
C SER A 147 23.32 6.72 -10.20
N SER A 148 24.57 6.40 -10.51
CA SER A 148 25.74 7.19 -10.18
C SER A 148 25.67 8.46 -11.03
N TRP A 149 25.14 9.53 -10.44
CA TRP A 149 25.46 10.87 -10.91
C TRP A 149 26.95 11.09 -10.62
N ALA A 150 27.77 10.98 -11.66
CA ALA A 150 29.15 11.38 -11.60
C ALA A 150 29.23 12.89 -11.31
N PRO A 151 29.96 13.32 -10.27
CA PRO A 151 30.31 14.73 -10.12
C PRO A 151 31.35 15.07 -11.18
N VAL A 152 30.99 15.86 -12.18
CA VAL A 152 31.96 16.52 -13.06
C VAL A 152 32.52 17.71 -12.28
N GLY A 153 33.48 17.45 -11.40
CA GLY A 153 34.07 18.48 -10.56
C GLY A 153 35.23 17.96 -9.73
N ALA A 154 36.43 18.07 -10.30
CA ALA A 154 37.73 18.31 -9.64
C ALA A 154 38.88 17.51 -10.30
N ALA A 155 39.22 17.85 -11.54
CA ALA A 155 40.58 17.63 -12.04
C ALA A 155 41.39 18.91 -11.78
N LEU A 156 41.99 18.93 -10.58
CA LEU A 156 43.37 19.32 -10.31
C LEU A 156 43.93 20.54 -11.07
N ALA A 157 44.05 21.61 -10.28
CA ALA A 157 45.09 22.63 -10.35
C ALA A 157 46.44 22.14 -10.91
N THR A 158 46.79 22.54 -12.14
CA THR A 158 48.19 22.66 -12.61
C THR A 158 48.29 23.70 -13.74
N SER A 159 47.99 24.97 -13.46
CA SER A 159 48.27 26.04 -14.43
C SER A 159 48.48 27.44 -13.82
N LEU A 160 48.78 27.52 -12.51
CA LEU A 160 49.25 28.75 -11.87
C LEU A 160 50.78 28.83 -11.91
N SER A 161 51.38 28.81 -13.11
CA SER A 161 52.82 29.07 -13.28
C SER A 161 53.19 29.76 -14.61
N LEU A 162 52.22 30.12 -15.47
CA LEU A 162 52.53 30.82 -16.74
C LEU A 162 52.07 32.28 -16.81
N LEU A 163 51.37 32.81 -15.81
CA LEU A 163 50.89 34.21 -15.82
C LEU A 163 51.84 35.22 -15.15
N ALA A 164 53.03 34.78 -14.71
CA ALA A 164 54.08 35.67 -14.21
C ALA A 164 55.03 36.18 -15.33
N ALA A 165 54.75 35.90 -16.60
CA ALA A 165 55.66 36.19 -17.72
C ALA A 165 55.16 37.21 -18.76
N LEU A 166 54.01 37.88 -18.56
CA LEU A 166 53.42 38.75 -19.60
C LEU A 166 53.07 40.19 -19.19
N PHE A 167 53.45 40.66 -18.00
CA PHE A 167 53.39 42.09 -17.67
C PHE A 167 54.75 42.62 -17.21
N PRO A 168 55.58 43.13 -18.14
CA PRO A 168 56.49 44.22 -17.86
C PRO A 168 55.73 45.55 -17.96
N GLY A 169 55.83 46.41 -16.94
CA GLY A 169 55.36 47.80 -17.00
C GLY A 169 54.50 48.21 -15.82
#